data_AF-A0AAI8ZAD2-F1
#
_entry.id   AF-A0AAI8ZAD2-F1
#
_cell.length_a   1.000
_cell.length_b   1.000
_cell.length_c   1.000
_cell.angle_alpha   90.00
_cell.angle_beta   90.00
_cell.angle_gamma   90.00
#
_symmetry.space_group_name_H-M   'P 1'
#
loop_
_entity.id
_entity.type
_entity.pdbx_description
1 polymer ?
#
loop_
_entity_poly.entity_id
_entity_poly.type
_entity_poly.pdbx_seq_one_letter_code
_entity_poly.pdbx_strand_id
1 'polypeptide(L)'
;MRNMKKIKSNEKYKLHFAWFALLIVCLVITYCYQKSKATDNYKTILRIASENCNLDVVKFSVKNLLSINTQIPRLTALHCAAEGKCLELVKFLVNEGVDINDTGRYKGWTVLHSAAYGGNLEIVKFLLERGANPNTRDTDGKNPRDVAVIESRHNKDKPYREIIKLLANAEEQHKSK
;
A
#
# COMPACT_ATOMS: atom_id res chain seq x y z
N MET A 1 0.00 25.51 -63.53
CA MET A 1 0.34 24.14 -63.04
C MET A 1 1.14 24.08 -61.72
N ARG A 2 1.81 25.14 -61.23
CA ARG A 2 2.58 25.09 -59.95
C ARG A 2 1.72 24.94 -58.67
N ASN A 3 0.50 25.49 -58.63
CA ASN A 3 -0.34 25.45 -57.42
C ASN A 3 -0.93 24.07 -57.09
N MET A 4 -1.34 23.28 -58.09
CA MET A 4 -1.89 21.92 -57.85
C MET A 4 -0.86 20.93 -57.27
N LYS A 5 0.42 21.04 -57.66
CA LYS A 5 1.50 20.21 -57.07
C LYS A 5 1.77 20.59 -55.61
N LYS A 6 1.74 21.89 -55.27
CA LYS A 6 1.88 22.38 -53.89
C LYS A 6 0.75 21.88 -52.98
N ILE A 7 -0.50 21.96 -53.45
CA ILE A 7 -1.69 21.51 -52.70
C ILE A 7 -1.62 20.00 -52.42
N LYS A 8 -1.30 19.17 -53.43
CA LYS A 8 -1.10 17.72 -53.23
C LYS A 8 0.04 17.40 -52.27
N SER A 9 1.13 18.18 -52.29
CA SER A 9 2.21 17.99 -51.33
C SER A 9 1.74 18.33 -49.91
N ASN A 10 1.02 19.44 -49.72
CA ASN A 10 0.54 19.92 -48.43
C ASN A 10 -0.45 18.93 -47.77
N GLU A 11 -1.37 18.36 -48.55
CA GLU A 11 -2.27 17.30 -48.09
C GLU A 11 -1.53 16.00 -47.76
N LYS A 12 -0.50 15.64 -48.54
CA LYS A 12 0.35 14.48 -48.22
C LYS A 12 1.11 14.68 -46.91
N TYR A 13 1.65 15.88 -46.64
CA TYR A 13 2.32 16.20 -45.38
C TYR A 13 1.35 16.19 -44.20
N LYS A 14 0.12 16.72 -44.36
CA LYS A 14 -0.93 16.63 -43.33
C LYS A 14 -1.31 15.18 -43.03
N LEU A 15 -1.46 14.35 -44.06
CA LEU A 15 -1.77 12.94 -43.89
C LEU A 15 -0.62 12.19 -43.21
N HIS A 16 0.63 12.43 -43.64
CA HIS A 16 1.81 11.84 -43.00
C HIS A 16 1.96 12.27 -41.54
N PHE A 17 1.67 13.55 -41.24
CA PHE A 17 1.66 14.09 -39.89
C PHE A 17 0.55 13.46 -39.04
N ALA A 18 -0.64 13.27 -39.59
CA ALA A 18 -1.76 12.61 -38.90
C ALA A 18 -1.45 11.13 -38.60
N TRP A 19 -0.84 10.40 -39.53
CA TRP A 19 -0.39 9.02 -39.32
C TRP A 19 0.72 8.94 -38.26
N PHE A 20 1.68 9.86 -38.30
CA PHE A 20 2.75 9.94 -37.30
C PHE A 20 2.21 10.29 -35.90
N ALA A 21 1.26 11.21 -35.82
CA ALA A 21 0.56 11.55 -34.58
C ALA A 21 -0.24 10.34 -34.04
N LEU A 22 -0.95 9.62 -34.89
CA LEU A 22 -1.69 8.40 -34.50
C LEU A 22 -0.73 7.31 -33.98
N LEU A 23 0.41 7.11 -34.65
CA LEU A 23 1.44 6.16 -34.21
C LEU A 23 1.97 6.51 -32.82
N ILE A 24 2.30 7.77 -32.57
CA ILE A 24 2.78 8.24 -31.25
C ILE A 24 1.70 8.00 -30.19
N VAL A 25 0.44 8.34 -30.47
CA VAL A 25 -0.67 8.10 -29.54
C VAL A 25 -0.80 6.61 -29.23
N CYS A 26 -0.75 5.74 -30.24
CA CYS A 26 -0.79 4.28 -30.04
C CYS A 26 0.40 3.78 -29.19
N LEU A 27 1.61 4.29 -29.42
CA LEU A 27 2.79 3.94 -28.63
C LEU A 27 2.67 4.40 -27.17
N VAL A 28 2.19 5.63 -26.94
CA VAL A 28 1.95 6.15 -25.58
C VAL A 28 0.90 5.31 -24.87
N ILE A 29 -0.24 5.00 -25.52
CA ILE A 29 -1.29 4.16 -24.95
C ILE A 29 -0.74 2.77 -24.60
N THR A 30 0.02 2.15 -25.50
CA THR A 30 0.59 0.81 -25.29
C THR A 30 1.61 0.81 -24.15
N TYR A 31 2.49 1.82 -24.08
CA TYR A 31 3.44 1.99 -22.99
C TYR A 31 2.74 2.21 -21.65
N CYS A 32 1.73 3.09 -21.60
CA CYS A 32 0.93 3.34 -20.41
C CYS A 32 0.20 2.08 -19.94
N TYR A 33 -0.37 1.31 -20.87
CA TYR A 33 -1.01 0.04 -20.57
C TYR A 33 -0.04 -0.98 -19.97
N GLN A 34 1.13 -1.18 -20.60
CA GLN A 34 2.16 -2.09 -20.11
C GLN A 34 2.68 -1.68 -18.73
N LYS A 35 2.94 -0.39 -18.52
CA LYS A 35 3.37 0.17 -17.22
C LYS A 35 2.32 -0.05 -16.13
N SER A 36 1.04 0.17 -16.45
CA SER A 36 -0.07 -0.09 -15.52
C SER A 36 -0.12 -1.55 -15.13
N LYS A 37 -0.08 -2.47 -16.12
CA LYS A 37 -0.13 -3.91 -15.89
C LYS A 37 1.06 -4.42 -15.07
N ALA A 38 2.27 -3.92 -15.34
CA ALA A 38 3.46 -4.25 -14.55
C ALA A 38 3.30 -3.82 -13.08
N THR A 39 2.71 -2.64 -12.84
CA THR A 39 2.46 -2.11 -11.49
C THR A 39 1.44 -2.97 -10.74
N ASP A 40 0.40 -3.46 -11.41
CA ASP A 40 -0.62 -4.30 -10.77
C ASP A 40 -0.13 -5.73 -10.48
N ASN A 41 0.68 -6.29 -11.38
CA ASN A 41 1.38 -7.55 -11.13
C ASN A 41 2.31 -7.43 -9.92
N TYR A 42 3.08 -6.34 -9.83
CA TYR A 42 3.96 -6.08 -8.71
C TYR A 42 3.21 -5.98 -7.37
N LYS A 43 2.11 -5.20 -7.31
CA LYS A 43 1.24 -5.13 -6.12
C LYS A 43 0.77 -6.52 -5.68
N THR A 44 0.38 -7.35 -6.65
CA THR A 44 -0.11 -8.70 -6.39
C THR A 44 0.97 -9.60 -5.81
N ILE A 45 2.16 -9.61 -6.41
CA ILE A 45 3.32 -10.39 -5.94
C ILE A 45 3.70 -9.95 -4.52
N LEU A 46 3.83 -8.64 -4.29
CA LEU A 46 4.24 -8.11 -3.00
C LEU A 46 3.23 -8.42 -1.91
N ARG A 47 1.92 -8.32 -2.21
CA ARG A 47 0.84 -8.71 -1.30
C ARG A 47 0.94 -10.19 -0.92
N ILE A 48 0.99 -11.09 -1.90
CA ILE A 48 1.05 -12.54 -1.66
C ILE A 48 2.31 -12.91 -0.87
N ALA A 49 3.46 -12.31 -1.20
CA ALA A 49 4.69 -12.54 -0.46
C ALA A 49 4.58 -12.09 1.01
N SER A 50 3.90 -10.96 1.26
CA SER A 50 3.69 -10.42 2.61
C SER A 50 2.72 -11.25 3.44
N GLU A 51 1.61 -11.71 2.83
CA GLU A 51 0.64 -12.64 3.45
C GLU A 51 1.34 -13.95 3.88
N ASN A 52 2.27 -14.45 3.07
CA ASN A 52 3.03 -15.66 3.37
C ASN A 52 4.32 -15.41 4.19
N CYS A 53 4.52 -14.19 4.72
CA CYS A 53 5.71 -13.84 5.50
C CYS A 53 7.05 -14.09 4.76
N ASN A 54 7.06 -14.07 3.42
CA ASN A 54 8.25 -14.34 2.61
C ASN A 54 9.14 -13.10 2.54
N LEU A 55 9.99 -12.96 3.55
CA LEU A 55 10.86 -11.81 3.74
C LEU A 55 11.84 -11.61 2.58
N ASP A 56 12.36 -12.67 1.99
CA ASP A 56 13.37 -12.60 0.94
C ASP A 56 12.80 -12.03 -0.35
N VAL A 57 11.61 -12.49 -0.76
CA VAL A 57 10.92 -11.95 -1.93
C VAL A 57 10.53 -10.49 -1.71
N VAL A 58 10.06 -10.13 -0.51
CA VAL A 58 9.72 -8.74 -0.21
C VAL A 58 10.95 -7.84 -0.19
N LYS A 59 12.04 -8.25 0.48
CA LYS A 59 13.31 -7.51 0.48
C LYS A 59 13.87 -7.34 -0.92
N PHE A 60 13.88 -8.41 -1.72
CA PHE A 60 14.32 -8.36 -3.11
C PHE A 60 13.45 -7.37 -3.91
N SER A 61 12.13 -7.43 -3.74
CA SER A 61 11.17 -6.59 -4.44
C SER A 61 11.26 -5.12 -4.05
N VAL A 62 11.45 -4.82 -2.77
CA VAL A 62 11.64 -3.46 -2.28
C VAL A 62 12.99 -2.92 -2.75
N LYS A 63 14.08 -3.68 -2.62
CA LYS A 63 15.42 -3.16 -2.97
C LYS A 63 15.67 -3.03 -4.49
N ASN A 64 15.21 -3.98 -5.29
CA ASN A 64 15.60 -4.08 -6.70
C ASN A 64 14.53 -3.58 -7.67
N LEU A 65 13.25 -3.61 -7.30
CA LEU A 65 12.15 -3.24 -8.19
C LEU A 65 11.62 -1.82 -7.93
N LEU A 66 12.13 -1.12 -6.90
CA LEU A 66 11.74 0.26 -6.57
C LEU A 66 12.55 1.31 -7.34
N SER A 67 12.43 1.31 -8.67
CA SER A 67 12.47 2.56 -9.44
C SER A 67 11.07 3.22 -9.49
N ILE A 68 10.04 2.48 -9.09
CA ILE A 68 8.66 2.92 -9.06
C ILE A 68 8.40 3.48 -7.66
N ASN A 69 8.51 4.81 -7.52
CA ASN A 69 8.15 5.60 -6.34
C ASN A 69 6.67 5.41 -5.96
N THR A 70 6.32 4.23 -5.45
CA THR A 70 4.94 3.88 -5.10
C THR A 70 4.92 3.47 -3.64
N GLN A 71 4.50 4.41 -2.80
CA GLN A 71 4.25 4.18 -1.39
C GLN A 71 3.15 3.12 -1.18
N ILE A 72 2.18 3.05 -2.11
CA ILE A 72 0.96 2.24 -2.00
C ILE A 72 1.25 0.73 -1.89
N PRO A 73 2.04 0.08 -2.78
CA PRO A 73 2.39 -1.33 -2.62
C PRO A 73 3.09 -1.64 -1.30
N ARG A 74 4.01 -0.77 -0.84
CA ARG A 74 4.72 -0.95 0.43
C ARG A 74 3.79 -0.86 1.62
N LEU A 75 2.84 0.07 1.57
CA LEU A 75 1.81 0.20 2.60
C LEU A 75 0.89 -1.03 2.64
N THR A 76 0.46 -1.54 1.48
CA THR A 76 -0.28 -2.82 1.38
C THR A 76 0.50 -3.98 1.99
N ALA A 77 1.79 -4.10 1.66
CA ALA A 77 2.67 -5.12 2.23
C ALA A 77 2.72 -5.03 3.76
N LEU A 78 2.84 -3.81 4.30
CA LEU A 78 2.92 -3.55 5.72
C LEU A 78 1.62 -3.93 6.46
N HIS A 79 0.44 -3.63 5.88
CA HIS A 79 -0.84 -4.05 6.44
C HIS A 79 -0.97 -5.58 6.47
N CYS A 80 -0.68 -6.26 5.36
CA CYS A 80 -0.71 -7.73 5.30
C CYS A 80 0.28 -8.38 6.28
N ALA A 81 1.49 -7.84 6.39
CA ALA A 81 2.50 -8.33 7.33
C ALA A 81 2.08 -8.14 8.79
N ALA A 82 1.45 -7.01 9.10
CA ALA A 82 0.94 -6.69 10.43
C ALA A 82 -0.22 -7.61 10.85
N GLU A 83 -1.07 -8.00 9.90
CA GLU A 83 -2.14 -8.98 10.12
C GLU A 83 -1.60 -10.42 10.24
N GLY A 84 -0.63 -10.79 9.41
CA GLY A 84 -0.06 -12.14 9.29
C GLY A 84 0.99 -12.54 10.35
N LYS A 85 1.14 -11.79 11.44
CA LYS A 85 2.15 -12.00 12.51
C LYS A 85 3.62 -11.85 12.06
N CYS A 86 3.90 -11.20 10.93
CA CYS A 86 5.25 -11.10 10.39
C CYS A 86 6.04 -9.93 10.98
N LEU A 87 6.49 -10.04 12.23
CA LEU A 87 7.18 -8.94 12.92
C LEU A 87 8.44 -8.45 12.19
N GLU A 88 9.26 -9.36 11.67
CA GLU A 88 10.51 -8.98 10.98
C GLU A 88 10.26 -8.22 9.67
N LEU A 89 9.19 -8.57 8.95
CA LEU A 89 8.79 -7.84 7.76
C LEU A 89 8.22 -6.46 8.10
N VAL A 90 7.41 -6.36 9.16
CA VAL A 90 6.93 -5.08 9.69
C VAL A 90 8.12 -4.17 10.04
N LYS A 91 9.09 -4.67 10.81
CA LYS A 91 10.30 -3.92 11.18
C LYS A 91 11.05 -3.43 9.95
N PHE A 92 11.26 -4.31 8.96
CA PHE A 92 11.93 -3.96 7.71
C PHE A 92 11.21 -2.82 6.98
N LEU A 93 9.90 -2.96 6.73
CA LEU A 93 9.13 -1.97 5.97
C LEU A 93 9.01 -0.62 6.70
N VAL A 94 8.87 -0.61 8.03
CA VAL A 94 8.85 0.64 8.81
C VAL A 94 10.21 1.33 8.75
N ASN A 95 11.32 0.58 8.81
CA ASN A 95 12.66 1.16 8.68
C ASN A 95 12.97 1.70 7.28
N GLU A 96 12.27 1.21 6.25
CA GLU A 96 12.32 1.73 4.86
C GLU A 96 11.51 3.05 4.68
N GLY A 97 11.00 3.63 5.77
CA GLY A 97 10.34 4.94 5.77
C GLY A 97 8.87 4.90 5.38
N VAL A 98 8.20 3.75 5.52
CA VAL A 98 6.74 3.70 5.37
C VAL A 98 6.08 4.43 6.53
N ASP A 99 5.19 5.38 6.22
CA ASP A 99 4.39 6.07 7.23
C ASP A 99 3.42 5.09 7.89
N ILE A 100 3.61 4.89 9.19
CA ILE A 100 2.83 3.95 10.03
C ILE A 100 1.40 4.43 10.30
N ASN A 101 1.14 5.72 10.11
CA ASN A 101 -0.17 6.34 10.32
C ASN A 101 -0.96 6.52 9.02
N ASP A 102 -0.36 6.18 7.88
CA ASP A 102 -1.04 6.22 6.58
C ASP A 102 -2.17 5.19 6.56
N THR A 103 -3.36 5.65 6.20
CA THR A 103 -4.58 4.86 6.15
C THR A 103 -4.80 4.18 4.80
N GLY A 104 -3.96 4.49 3.81
CA GLY A 104 -3.94 3.87 2.50
C GLY A 104 -5.31 3.71 1.84
N ARG A 105 -5.55 2.50 1.30
CA ARG A 105 -6.78 2.13 0.57
C ARG A 105 -7.75 1.27 1.41
N TYR A 106 -7.40 0.89 2.64
CA TYR A 106 -8.12 -0.10 3.44
C TYR A 106 -9.21 0.51 4.31
N LYS A 107 -10.18 1.21 3.71
CA LYS A 107 -11.32 1.77 4.48
C LYS A 107 -10.89 2.62 5.69
N GLY A 108 -9.81 3.39 5.54
CA GLY A 108 -9.30 4.20 6.65
C GLY A 108 -8.47 3.44 7.69
N TRP A 109 -8.15 2.16 7.48
CA TRP A 109 -7.32 1.39 8.40
C TRP A 109 -5.88 1.85 8.35
N THR A 110 -5.31 2.06 9.54
CA THR A 110 -3.86 2.12 9.74
C THR A 110 -3.29 0.73 9.94
N VAL A 111 -1.97 0.61 9.88
CA VAL A 111 -1.24 -0.64 10.18
C VAL A 111 -1.57 -1.16 11.59
N LEU A 112 -1.85 -0.25 12.53
CA LEU A 112 -2.25 -0.62 13.89
C LEU A 112 -3.63 -1.30 13.94
N HIS A 113 -4.56 -0.95 13.05
CA HIS A 113 -5.83 -1.68 12.90
C HIS A 113 -5.58 -3.11 12.42
N SER A 114 -4.73 -3.31 11.40
CA SER A 114 -4.37 -4.65 10.91
C SER A 114 -3.69 -5.51 11.98
N ALA A 115 -2.78 -4.93 12.77
CA ALA A 115 -2.13 -5.64 13.87
C ALA A 115 -3.12 -6.03 14.98
N ALA A 116 -4.05 -5.12 15.31
CA ALA A 116 -5.11 -5.37 16.27
C ALA A 116 -6.08 -6.45 15.79
N TYR A 117 -6.51 -6.39 14.52
CA TYR A 117 -7.35 -7.41 13.87
C TYR A 117 -6.67 -8.79 13.83
N GLY A 118 -5.37 -8.81 13.52
CA GLY A 118 -4.58 -10.04 13.52
C GLY A 118 -4.36 -10.65 14.91
N GLY A 119 -4.62 -9.89 15.99
CA GLY A 119 -4.35 -10.29 17.37
C GLY A 119 -2.85 -10.39 17.67
N ASN A 120 -2.03 -9.52 17.07
CA ASN A 120 -0.57 -9.63 17.06
C ASN A 120 0.07 -8.70 18.08
N LEU A 121 0.11 -9.14 19.34
CA LEU A 121 0.58 -8.33 20.47
C LEU A 121 1.97 -7.71 20.26
N GLU A 122 2.94 -8.46 19.75
CA GLU A 122 4.30 -7.96 19.54
C GLU A 122 4.36 -6.86 18.48
N ILE A 123 3.57 -6.99 17.42
CA ILE A 123 3.48 -5.99 16.36
C ILE A 123 2.77 -4.74 16.88
N VAL A 124 1.70 -4.90 17.66
CA VAL A 124 1.01 -3.76 18.30
C VAL A 124 1.97 -2.98 19.19
N LYS A 125 2.75 -3.65 20.06
CA LYS A 125 3.77 -3.01 20.90
C LYS A 125 4.78 -2.22 20.06
N PHE A 126 5.36 -2.89 19.06
CA PHE A 126 6.34 -2.27 18.17
C PHE A 126 5.79 -1.03 17.47
N LEU A 127 4.57 -1.08 16.92
CA LEU A 127 3.97 0.05 16.22
C LEU A 127 3.71 1.24 17.18
N LEU A 128 3.23 0.98 18.39
CA LEU A 128 3.03 2.02 19.40
C LEU A 128 4.36 2.66 19.84
N GLU A 129 5.41 1.86 20.03
CA GLU A 129 6.77 2.36 20.31
C GLU A 129 7.31 3.26 19.18
N ARG A 130 6.90 2.99 17.94
CA ARG A 130 7.25 3.81 16.76
C ARG A 130 6.35 5.03 16.56
N GLY A 131 5.39 5.27 17.46
CA GLY A 131 4.52 6.45 17.42
C GLY A 131 3.27 6.28 16.56
N ALA A 132 2.79 5.05 16.37
CA ALA A 132 1.50 4.82 15.74
C ALA A 132 0.38 5.43 16.58
N ASN A 133 -0.55 6.15 15.95
CA ASN A 133 -1.67 6.80 16.60
C ASN A 133 -2.75 5.76 16.96
N PRO A 134 -3.01 5.49 18.27
CA PRO A 134 -4.02 4.53 18.70
C PRO A 134 -5.45 5.07 18.58
N ASN A 135 -5.63 6.37 18.32
CA ASN A 135 -6.94 7.02 18.25
C ASN A 135 -7.47 7.20 16.82
N THR A 136 -6.70 6.81 15.79
CA THR A 136 -7.17 6.91 14.41
C THR A 136 -8.43 6.07 14.24
N ARG A 137 -9.47 6.65 13.63
CA ARG A 137 -10.73 5.97 13.36
C ARG A 137 -10.83 5.60 11.89
N ASP A 138 -11.26 4.38 11.62
CA ASP A 138 -11.59 3.92 10.28
C ASP A 138 -12.90 4.53 9.75
N THR A 139 -13.32 4.15 8.54
CA THR A 139 -14.56 4.66 7.93
C THR A 139 -15.83 4.29 8.69
N ASP A 140 -15.79 3.24 9.51
CA ASP A 140 -16.91 2.83 10.37
C ASP A 140 -16.85 3.52 11.74
N GLY A 141 -15.88 4.42 11.94
CA GLY A 141 -15.64 5.11 13.20
C GLY A 141 -14.97 4.26 14.26
N LYS A 142 -14.43 3.07 13.92
CA LYS A 142 -13.75 2.17 14.87
C LYS A 142 -12.28 2.52 14.96
N ASN A 143 -11.72 2.52 16.17
CA ASN A 143 -10.28 2.60 16.35
C ASN A 143 -9.65 1.19 16.46
N PRO A 144 -8.30 1.05 16.53
CA PRO A 144 -7.65 -0.25 16.66
C PRO A 144 -8.13 -1.06 17.88
N ARG A 145 -8.44 -0.40 19.00
CA ARG A 145 -8.95 -1.07 20.21
C ARG A 145 -10.34 -1.65 19.99
N ASP A 146 -11.23 -0.89 19.33
CA ASP A 146 -12.58 -1.33 18.99
C ASP A 146 -12.54 -2.57 18.08
N VAL A 147 -11.62 -2.59 17.11
CA VAL A 147 -11.37 -3.77 16.26
C VAL A 147 -10.93 -4.96 17.10
N ALA A 148 -9.95 -4.80 17.99
CA ALA A 148 -9.51 -5.87 18.89
C ALA A 148 -10.65 -6.41 19.80
N VAL A 149 -11.52 -5.53 20.29
CA VAL A 149 -12.69 -5.90 21.10
C VAL A 149 -13.67 -6.75 20.28
N ILE A 150 -13.96 -6.36 19.04
CA ILE A 150 -14.87 -7.10 18.16
C ILE A 150 -14.30 -8.49 17.87
N GLU A 151 -13.02 -8.57 17.48
CA GLU A 151 -12.37 -9.83 17.14
C GLU A 151 -12.18 -10.78 18.32
N SER A 152 -12.02 -10.24 19.54
CA SER A 152 -11.90 -11.06 20.75
C SER A 152 -13.10 -11.97 21.02
N ARG A 153 -14.27 -11.64 20.46
CA ARG A 153 -15.50 -12.44 20.58
C ARG A 153 -15.43 -13.74 19.80
N HIS A 154 -14.67 -13.74 18.70
CA HIS A 154 -14.61 -14.86 17.76
C HIS A 154 -13.31 -15.68 17.92
N ASN A 155 -12.23 -15.06 18.40
CA ASN A 155 -10.88 -15.63 18.40
C ASN A 155 -10.25 -15.63 19.81
N LYS A 156 -10.69 -16.55 20.68
CA LYS A 156 -10.28 -16.59 22.12
C LYS A 156 -8.86 -17.09 22.37
N ASP A 157 -8.24 -17.72 21.38
CA ASP A 157 -6.87 -18.26 21.40
C ASP A 157 -5.80 -17.17 21.30
N LYS A 158 -6.16 -15.98 20.81
CA LYS A 158 -5.24 -14.86 20.65
C LYS A 158 -5.21 -13.95 21.88
N PRO A 159 -4.11 -13.21 22.11
CA PRO A 159 -3.92 -12.38 23.31
C PRO A 159 -4.69 -11.05 23.29
N TYR A 160 -5.96 -11.05 22.84
CA TYR A 160 -6.78 -9.83 22.75
C TYR A 160 -6.93 -9.11 24.09
N ARG A 161 -6.99 -9.84 25.20
CA ARG A 161 -7.07 -9.23 26.53
C ARG A 161 -5.89 -8.30 26.82
N GLU A 162 -4.69 -8.69 26.39
CA GLU A 162 -3.49 -7.87 26.57
C GLU A 162 -3.44 -6.73 25.55
N ILE A 163 -3.82 -7.01 24.30
CA ILE A 163 -3.87 -5.99 23.23
C ILE A 163 -4.84 -4.86 23.59
N ILE A 164 -6.04 -5.18 24.07
CA ILE A 164 -7.06 -4.20 24.44
C ILE A 164 -6.56 -3.30 25.58
N LYS A 165 -5.91 -3.90 26.60
CA LYS A 165 -5.31 -3.14 27.71
C LYS A 165 -4.20 -2.21 27.24
N LEU A 166 -3.32 -2.72 26.38
CA LEU A 166 -2.20 -1.95 25.84
C LEU A 166 -2.69 -0.76 25.01
N LEU A 167 -3.68 -0.98 24.14
CA LEU A 167 -4.28 0.07 23.33
C LEU A 167 -5.03 1.10 24.18
N ALA A 168 -5.78 0.68 25.20
CA ALA A 168 -6.45 1.60 26.13
C ALA A 168 -5.45 2.55 26.82
N ASN A 169 -4.33 2.00 27.32
CA ASN A 169 -3.28 2.80 27.93
C ASN A 169 -2.65 3.79 26.93
N ALA A 170 -2.42 3.34 25.68
CA ALA A 170 -1.87 4.19 24.64
C ALA A 170 -2.81 5.34 24.25
N GLU A 171 -4.13 5.09 24.19
CA GLU A 171 -5.15 6.12 23.94
C GLU A 171 -5.13 7.22 25.02
N GLU A 172 -4.99 6.85 26.29
CA GLU A 172 -4.90 7.79 27.42
C GLU A 172 -3.64 8.65 27.35
N GLN A 173 -2.49 8.03 27.12
CA GLN A 173 -1.21 8.73 26.99
C GLN A 173 -1.23 9.74 25.83
N HIS A 174 -1.91 9.40 24.73
CA HIS A 174 -1.98 10.27 23.56
C HIS A 174 -2.91 11.48 23.74
N LYS A 175 -3.81 11.48 24.74
CA LYS A 175 -4.62 12.65 25.14
C LYS A 175 -3.86 13.64 26.02
N SER A 176 -2.79 13.18 26.67
CA SER A 176 -1.99 13.96 27.62
C SER A 176 -0.83 14.73 26.98
N LYS A 177 -0.63 14.59 25.67
CA LYS A 177 0.35 15.31 24.85
C LYS A 177 -0.35 16.36 24.00
#